data_AF-A0A978W753-F1
#
_entry.id   AF-A0A978W753-F1
#
_cell.length_a   1.000
_cell.length_b   1.000
_cell.length_c   1.000
_cell.angle_alpha   90.00
_cell.angle_beta   90.00
_cell.angle_gamma   90.00
#
_symmetry.space_group_name_H-M   'P 1'
#
loop_
_entity.id
_entity.type
_entity.pdbx_description
1 polymer ?
#
loop_
_entity_poly.entity_id
_entity_poly.type
_entity_poly.pdbx_seq_one_letter_code
_entity_poly.pdbx_strand_id
1 'polypeptide(L)'
;PGLRGYGKIIKIFIQDFHLAHFKHRGGSFDTTHKKVEKWSNVLTYGLTIMMLCGAFLFNIVPLYINYRIGYFSGNLNNVSMEYALYYTIPGLFDSREHYFFTVFYNIFLTLVCGALVCGIDLFVLLIVFQIIGHIQVLKFNLEDFPQPKNKYSRKNSLNKNLMTNLVVSIYNEEENKLIHTKIVDSVVHHLFIVRFTEKISNFFGPMLGMNYVFHSFGCCLLLLECSQ
;
A
#
# COMPACT_ATOMS: atom_id res chain seq x y z
N PRO A 1 17.88 -17.76 3.22
CA PRO A 1 17.23 -17.11 4.39
C PRO A 1 16.07 -16.17 4.03
N GLY A 2 16.23 -15.30 3.02
CA GLY A 2 15.23 -14.27 2.65
C GLY A 2 13.86 -14.79 2.16
N LEU A 3 13.83 -15.73 1.19
CA LEU A 3 12.58 -16.23 0.58
C LEU A 3 11.60 -16.89 1.57
N ARG A 4 12.11 -17.58 2.60
CA ARG A 4 11.26 -18.21 3.64
C ARG A 4 10.53 -17.17 4.50
N GLY A 5 11.14 -16.00 4.70
CA GLY A 5 10.53 -14.88 5.44
C GLY A 5 9.34 -14.29 4.68
N TYR A 6 9.53 -13.99 3.39
CA TYR A 6 8.46 -13.52 2.50
C TYR A 6 7.29 -14.50 2.45
N GLY A 7 7.56 -15.79 2.24
CA GLY A 7 6.51 -16.81 2.19
C GLY A 7 5.70 -16.90 3.49
N LYS A 8 6.34 -16.75 4.65
CA LYS A 8 5.65 -16.75 5.95
C LYS A 8 4.74 -15.54 6.12
N ILE A 9 5.20 -14.35 5.75
CA ILE A 9 4.40 -13.12 5.86
C ILE A 9 3.23 -13.14 4.89
N ILE A 10 3.46 -13.54 3.64
CA ILE A 10 2.39 -13.71 2.64
C ILE A 10 1.35 -14.69 3.17
N LYS A 11 1.77 -15.81 3.76
CA LYS A 11 0.85 -16.79 4.35
C LYS A 11 0.00 -16.18 5.46
N ILE A 12 0.62 -15.50 6.43
CA ILE A 12 -0.11 -14.84 7.54
C ILE A 12 -1.06 -13.77 7.00
N PHE A 13 -0.60 -12.98 6.03
CA PHE A 13 -1.42 -11.94 5.41
C PHE A 13 -2.65 -12.54 4.73
N ILE A 14 -2.45 -13.50 3.83
CA ILE A 14 -3.53 -14.09 3.04
C ILE A 14 -4.46 -14.90 3.93
N GLN A 15 -3.96 -15.78 4.80
CA GLN A 15 -4.79 -16.75 5.51
C GLN A 15 -5.40 -16.21 6.81
N ASP A 16 -4.68 -15.35 7.53
CA ASP A 16 -5.07 -14.96 8.89
C ASP A 16 -5.57 -13.51 8.95
N PHE A 17 -4.90 -12.59 8.24
CA PHE A 17 -5.13 -11.15 8.38
C PHE A 17 -6.10 -10.56 7.35
N HIS A 18 -6.28 -11.17 6.18
CA HIS A 18 -7.10 -10.57 5.14
C HIS A 18 -8.58 -10.44 5.56
N LEU A 19 -9.21 -9.27 5.36
CA LEU A 19 -10.60 -9.00 5.80
C LEU A 19 -11.62 -10.00 5.23
N ALA A 20 -11.33 -10.62 4.08
CA ALA A 20 -12.19 -11.65 3.49
C ALA A 20 -12.53 -12.78 4.48
N HIS A 21 -11.62 -13.15 5.37
CA HIS A 21 -11.84 -14.19 6.38
C HIS A 21 -12.85 -13.77 7.45
N PHE A 22 -13.08 -12.47 7.63
CA PHE A 22 -14.01 -11.92 8.62
C PHE A 22 -15.39 -11.60 8.03
N LYS A 23 -15.59 -11.81 6.72
CA LYS A 23 -16.86 -11.54 6.03
C LYS A 23 -18.05 -12.29 6.65
N HIS A 24 -17.82 -13.49 7.18
CA HIS A 24 -18.85 -14.30 7.85
C HIS A 24 -19.43 -13.63 9.11
N ARG A 25 -18.72 -12.67 9.73
CA ARG A 25 -19.22 -11.92 10.89
C ARG A 25 -20.27 -10.87 10.51
N GLY A 26 -20.46 -10.60 9.22
CA GLY A 26 -21.49 -9.70 8.72
C GLY A 26 -21.32 -8.23 9.13
N GLY A 27 -22.31 -7.39 8.79
CA GLY A 27 -22.38 -5.99 9.22
C GLY A 27 -21.23 -5.11 8.70
N SER A 28 -20.50 -4.51 9.63
CA SER A 28 -19.40 -3.58 9.34
C SER A 28 -18.22 -4.23 8.63
N PHE A 29 -17.99 -5.53 8.82
CA PHE A 29 -16.92 -6.27 8.17
C PHE A 29 -17.15 -6.41 6.66
N ASP A 30 -18.36 -6.76 6.21
CA ASP A 30 -18.65 -6.94 4.78
C ASP A 30 -18.61 -5.62 4.02
N THR A 31 -19.18 -4.56 4.59
CA THR A 31 -19.18 -3.22 3.98
C THR A 31 -17.77 -2.64 3.88
N THR A 32 -16.94 -2.84 4.91
CA THR A 32 -15.55 -2.36 4.92
C THR A 32 -14.68 -3.18 3.96
N HIS A 33 -14.83 -4.50 3.95
CA HIS A 33 -14.13 -5.38 3.02
C HIS A 33 -14.37 -4.97 1.55
N LYS A 34 -15.62 -4.75 1.14
CA LYS A 34 -15.97 -4.29 -0.21
C LYS A 34 -15.31 -2.96 -0.57
N LYS A 35 -15.24 -2.01 0.38
CA LYS A 35 -14.57 -0.72 0.16
C LYS A 35 -13.07 -0.90 -0.02
N VAL A 36 -12.43 -1.65 0.88
CA VAL A 36 -10.98 -1.93 0.85
C VAL A 36 -10.59 -2.64 -0.44
N GLU A 37 -11.37 -3.64 -0.86
CA GLU A 37 -11.11 -4.39 -2.09
C GLU A 37 -11.27 -3.51 -3.34
N LYS A 38 -12.29 -2.65 -3.38
CA LYS A 38 -12.47 -1.69 -4.48
C LYS A 38 -11.28 -0.75 -4.61
N TRP A 39 -10.82 -0.15 -3.50
CA TRP A 39 -9.65 0.75 -3.50
C TRP A 39 -8.35 0.01 -3.85
N SER A 40 -8.17 -1.19 -3.31
CA SER A 40 -7.04 -2.06 -3.63
C SER A 40 -6.96 -2.37 -5.13
N ASN A 41 -8.09 -2.69 -5.75
CA ASN A 41 -8.17 -2.94 -7.19
C ASN A 41 -7.86 -1.69 -8.01
N VAL A 42 -8.46 -0.54 -7.68
CA VAL A 42 -8.19 0.73 -8.38
C VAL A 42 -6.71 1.09 -8.31
N LEU A 43 -6.10 0.97 -7.13
CA LEU A 43 -4.67 1.28 -6.94
C LEU A 43 -3.78 0.28 -7.70
N THR A 44 -4.14 -1.00 -7.74
CA THR A 44 -3.42 -2.02 -8.52
C THR A 44 -3.39 -1.67 -10.00
N TYR A 45 -4.55 -1.34 -10.59
CA TYR A 45 -4.61 -0.91 -11.99
C TYR A 45 -3.84 0.38 -12.22
N GLY A 46 -4.02 1.38 -11.34
CA GLY A 46 -3.32 2.66 -11.44
C GLY A 46 -1.80 2.53 -11.44
N LEU A 47 -1.24 1.79 -10.48
CA LEU A 47 0.21 1.57 -10.40
C LEU A 47 0.74 0.76 -11.59
N THR A 48 0.00 -0.25 -12.04
CA THR A 48 0.40 -1.05 -13.20
C THR A 48 0.45 -0.19 -14.46
N ILE A 49 -0.55 0.66 -14.69
CA ILE A 49 -0.58 1.58 -15.83
C ILE A 49 0.56 2.58 -15.74
N MET A 50 0.81 3.20 -14.57
CA MET A 50 1.92 4.15 -14.40
C MET A 50 3.29 3.50 -14.64
N MET A 51 3.49 2.27 -14.14
CA MET A 51 4.71 1.49 -14.39
C MET A 51 4.90 1.24 -15.89
N LEU A 52 3.85 0.79 -16.59
CA LEU A 52 3.91 0.57 -18.03
C LEU A 52 4.22 1.86 -18.78
N CYS A 53 3.52 2.97 -18.48
CA CYS A 53 3.79 4.28 -19.06
C CYS A 53 5.25 4.72 -18.85
N GLY A 54 5.78 4.57 -17.63
CA GLY A 54 7.18 4.89 -17.32
C GLY A 54 8.16 4.04 -18.12
N ALA A 55 7.92 2.72 -18.20
CA ALA A 55 8.75 1.80 -18.98
C ALA A 55 8.73 2.13 -20.48
N PHE A 56 7.55 2.46 -21.03
CA PHE A 56 7.42 2.88 -22.43
C PHE A 56 8.16 4.19 -22.70
N LEU A 57 7.94 5.23 -21.89
CA LEU A 57 8.60 6.52 -22.07
C LEU A 57 10.12 6.41 -21.98
N PHE A 58 10.63 5.68 -21.00
CA PHE A 58 12.06 5.45 -20.82
C PHE A 58 12.74 4.85 -22.06
N ASN A 59 12.07 3.92 -22.75
CA ASN A 59 12.62 3.24 -23.92
C ASN A 59 12.31 3.97 -25.24
N ILE A 60 11.20 4.71 -25.35
CA ILE A 60 10.82 5.40 -26.58
C ILE A 60 11.64 6.67 -26.82
N VAL A 61 12.03 7.39 -25.76
CA VAL A 61 12.82 8.62 -25.88
C VAL A 61 14.11 8.43 -26.72
N PRO A 62 15.01 7.48 -26.40
CA PRO A 62 16.22 7.28 -27.21
C PRO A 62 15.91 6.79 -28.63
N LEU A 63 14.84 6.00 -28.84
CA LEU A 63 14.41 5.58 -30.17
C LEU A 63 13.97 6.78 -31.03
N TYR A 64 13.22 7.70 -30.45
CA TYR A 64 12.77 8.91 -31.13
C TYR A 64 13.95 9.83 -31.47
N ILE A 65 14.93 9.96 -30.59
CA ILE A 65 16.14 10.73 -30.84
C ILE A 65 16.94 10.14 -32.02
N ASN A 66 17.18 8.82 -32.00
CA ASN A 66 17.88 8.13 -33.11
C ASN A 66 17.14 8.27 -34.44
N TYR A 67 15.80 8.23 -34.42
CA TYR A 67 14.99 8.49 -35.61
C TYR A 67 15.17 9.92 -36.13
N ARG A 68 15.12 10.92 -35.25
CA ARG A 68 15.30 12.33 -35.62
C ARG A 68 16.68 12.64 -36.17
N ILE A 69 17.74 12.00 -35.67
CA ILE A 69 19.11 12.21 -36.14
C ILE A 69 19.36 11.51 -37.50
N GLY A 70 18.40 10.71 -38.00
CA GLY A 70 18.47 10.11 -39.33
C GLY A 70 19.23 8.79 -39.38
N TYR A 71 19.39 8.11 -38.23
CA TYR A 71 20.03 6.79 -38.18
C TYR A 71 19.32 5.79 -39.12
N PHE A 72 17.98 5.78 -39.10
CA PHE A 72 17.17 4.86 -39.92
C PHE A 72 17.02 5.28 -41.39
N SER A 73 17.45 6.49 -41.77
CA SER A 73 17.36 6.98 -43.16
C SER A 73 18.63 6.73 -43.98
N GLY A 74 19.62 6.00 -43.43
CA GLY A 74 20.84 5.58 -44.14
C GLY A 74 21.95 6.62 -44.18
N ASN A 75 21.79 7.77 -43.50
CA ASN A 75 22.80 8.81 -43.41
C ASN A 75 23.77 8.49 -42.25
N LEU A 76 24.63 7.48 -42.46
CA LEU A 76 25.46 6.85 -41.42
C LEU A 76 26.77 7.59 -41.10
N ASN A 77 27.05 8.72 -41.76
CA ASN A 77 28.29 9.45 -41.54
C ASN A 77 28.19 10.28 -40.22
N ASN A 78 28.91 9.83 -39.18
CA ASN A 78 29.09 10.51 -37.87
C ASN A 78 27.86 10.63 -36.96
N VAL A 79 26.89 9.70 -37.04
CA VAL A 79 25.76 9.66 -36.10
C VAL A 79 26.08 8.78 -34.89
N SER A 80 26.18 9.38 -33.70
CA SER A 80 26.26 8.65 -32.42
C SER A 80 24.88 8.17 -32.00
N MET A 81 24.72 6.85 -31.84
CA MET A 81 23.47 6.23 -31.39
C MET A 81 23.26 6.42 -29.89
N GLU A 82 22.04 6.80 -29.51
CA GLU A 82 21.61 6.86 -28.12
C GLU A 82 20.88 5.59 -27.69
N TYR A 83 21.09 5.19 -26.44
CA TYR A 83 20.45 4.02 -25.82
C TYR A 83 19.83 4.42 -24.49
N ALA A 84 18.78 3.70 -24.08
CA ALA A 84 18.17 3.90 -22.75
C ALA A 84 19.16 3.58 -21.62
N LEU A 85 19.92 2.49 -21.78
CA LEU A 85 21.10 2.16 -20.99
C LEU A 85 22.18 1.62 -21.92
N TYR A 86 23.41 2.01 -21.62
CA TYR A 86 24.62 1.56 -22.30
C TYR A 86 25.23 0.40 -21.52
N TYR A 87 25.48 -0.72 -22.20
CA TYR A 87 26.14 -1.87 -21.61
C TYR A 87 27.45 -2.15 -22.32
N THR A 88 28.49 -2.40 -21.53
CA THR A 88 29.78 -2.88 -22.02
C THR A 88 30.21 -4.07 -21.18
N ILE A 89 30.40 -5.23 -21.82
CA ILE A 89 30.97 -6.42 -21.21
C ILE A 89 32.31 -6.66 -21.90
N PRO A 90 33.43 -6.44 -21.19
CA PRO A 90 34.76 -6.55 -21.79
C PRO A 90 34.98 -7.89 -22.48
N GLY A 91 35.30 -7.86 -23.77
CA GLY A 91 35.61 -9.05 -24.57
C GLY A 91 34.42 -9.87 -25.07
N LEU A 92 33.17 -9.47 -24.78
CA LEU A 92 31.98 -10.23 -25.17
C LEU A 92 30.91 -9.40 -25.88
N PHE A 93 30.66 -8.18 -25.41
CA PHE A 93 29.51 -7.40 -25.89
C PHE A 93 29.73 -5.90 -25.72
N ASP A 94 29.56 -5.14 -26.81
CA ASP A 94 29.43 -3.69 -26.80
C ASP A 94 28.05 -3.32 -27.37
N SER A 95 27.28 -2.52 -26.62
CA SER A 95 26.00 -1.99 -27.07
C SER A 95 26.08 -1.30 -28.44
N ARG A 96 27.22 -0.69 -28.77
CA ARG A 96 27.43 0.03 -30.03
C ARG A 96 27.44 -0.86 -31.27
N GLU A 97 27.80 -2.13 -31.13
CA GLU A 97 27.89 -3.09 -32.23
C GLU A 97 26.58 -3.85 -32.46
N HIS A 98 25.71 -3.91 -31.44
CA HIS A 98 24.50 -4.72 -31.42
C HIS A 98 23.27 -3.90 -31.00
N TYR A 99 22.87 -2.96 -31.86
CA TYR A 99 21.80 -2.00 -31.57
C TYR A 99 20.47 -2.66 -31.19
N PHE A 100 19.88 -3.46 -32.10
CA PHE A 100 18.56 -4.05 -31.88
C PHE A 100 18.53 -4.97 -30.66
N PHE A 101 19.58 -5.77 -30.46
CA PHE A 101 19.68 -6.62 -29.27
C PHE A 101 19.70 -5.78 -27.99
N THR A 102 20.49 -4.70 -27.95
CA THR A 102 20.54 -3.77 -26.81
C THR A 102 19.17 -3.14 -26.52
N VAL A 103 18.44 -2.72 -27.56
CA VAL A 103 17.11 -2.14 -27.41
C VAL A 103 16.11 -3.14 -26.83
N PHE A 104 16.04 -4.36 -27.39
CA PHE A 104 15.12 -5.39 -26.86
C PHE A 104 15.49 -5.81 -25.44
N TYR A 105 16.78 -5.93 -25.15
CA TYR A 105 17.28 -6.25 -23.82
C TYR A 105 16.95 -5.15 -22.80
N ASN A 106 17.08 -3.88 -23.19
CA ASN A 106 16.67 -2.74 -22.37
C ASN A 106 15.17 -2.77 -22.04
N ILE A 107 14.31 -2.98 -23.04
CA ILE A 107 12.85 -3.08 -22.81
C ILE A 107 12.54 -4.21 -21.83
N PHE A 108 13.14 -5.39 -22.03
CA PHE A 108 12.96 -6.52 -21.14
C PHE A 108 13.40 -6.20 -19.70
N LEU A 109 14.60 -5.65 -19.52
CA LEU A 109 15.12 -5.29 -18.20
C LEU A 109 14.29 -4.20 -17.53
N THR A 110 13.85 -3.16 -18.26
CA THR A 110 13.00 -2.10 -17.71
C THR A 110 11.68 -2.68 -17.21
N LEU A 111 11.04 -3.59 -17.97
CA LEU A 111 9.79 -4.23 -17.56
C LEU A 111 9.97 -5.13 -16.34
N VAL A 112 11.02 -5.97 -16.32
CA VAL A 112 11.31 -6.84 -15.17
C VAL A 112 11.62 -6.03 -13.92
N CYS A 113 12.50 -5.03 -14.03
CA CYS A 113 12.87 -4.16 -12.91
C CYS A 113 11.66 -3.38 -12.39
N GLY A 114 10.90 -2.75 -13.30
CA GLY A 114 9.67 -2.03 -12.96
C GLY A 114 8.66 -2.92 -12.25
N ALA A 115 8.41 -4.13 -12.79
CA ALA A 115 7.48 -5.08 -12.18
C ALA A 115 7.93 -5.55 -10.78
N LEU A 116 9.23 -5.76 -10.58
CA LEU A 116 9.76 -6.18 -9.28
C LEU A 116 9.65 -5.06 -8.23
N VAL A 117 10.09 -3.85 -8.56
CA VAL A 117 10.05 -2.71 -7.63
C VAL A 117 8.60 -2.32 -7.33
N CYS A 118 7.82 -2.00 -8.38
CA CYS A 118 6.42 -1.60 -8.21
C CYS A 118 5.55 -2.73 -7.65
N GLY A 119 5.89 -3.99 -7.94
CA GLY A 119 5.17 -5.15 -7.40
C GLY A 119 5.32 -5.29 -5.89
N ILE A 120 6.53 -5.04 -5.34
CA ILE A 120 6.72 -5.07 -3.88
C ILE A 120 6.03 -3.86 -3.23
N ASP A 121 6.15 -2.67 -3.81
CA ASP A 121 5.46 -1.47 -3.30
C ASP A 121 3.94 -1.67 -3.30
N LEU A 122 3.39 -2.21 -4.38
CA LEU A 122 1.98 -2.57 -4.47
C LEU A 122 1.61 -3.57 -3.37
N PHE A 123 2.41 -4.61 -3.14
CA PHE A 123 2.13 -5.60 -2.12
C PHE A 123 2.06 -4.98 -0.71
N VAL A 124 3.00 -4.08 -0.38
CA VAL A 124 2.99 -3.36 0.91
C VAL A 124 1.76 -2.46 1.01
N LEU A 125 1.38 -1.75 -0.06
CA LEU A 125 0.18 -0.90 -0.07
C LEU A 125 -1.10 -1.71 0.16
N LEU A 126 -1.21 -2.90 -0.44
CA LEU A 126 -2.34 -3.80 -0.22
C LEU A 126 -2.42 -4.25 1.25
N ILE A 127 -1.29 -4.56 1.88
CA ILE A 127 -1.24 -4.88 3.32
C ILE A 127 -1.73 -3.69 4.15
N VAL A 128 -1.25 -2.48 3.85
CA VAL A 128 -1.65 -1.25 4.56
C VAL A 128 -3.15 -1.00 4.43
N PHE A 129 -3.74 -1.20 3.26
CA PHE A 129 -5.19 -1.07 3.09
C PHE A 129 -5.99 -2.06 3.93
N GLN A 130 -5.52 -3.31 4.07
CA GLN A 130 -6.17 -4.28 4.96
C GLN A 130 -6.05 -3.85 6.43
N ILE A 131 -4.91 -3.31 6.84
CA ILE A 131 -4.73 -2.74 8.20
C ILE A 131 -5.73 -1.59 8.44
N ILE A 132 -5.83 -0.66 7.49
CA ILE A 132 -6.81 0.45 7.54
C ILE A 132 -8.24 -0.10 7.62
N GLY A 133 -8.56 -1.14 6.84
CA GLY A 133 -9.86 -1.82 6.90
C GLY A 133 -10.18 -2.35 8.29
N HIS A 134 -9.24 -3.03 8.92
CA HIS A 134 -9.41 -3.54 10.28
C HIS A 134 -9.60 -2.41 11.30
N ILE A 135 -8.87 -1.30 11.17
CA ILE A 135 -9.04 -0.12 12.04
C ILE A 135 -10.43 0.50 11.85
N GLN A 136 -10.93 0.59 10.60
CA GLN A 136 -12.27 1.11 10.32
C GLN A 136 -13.37 0.25 10.96
N VAL A 137 -13.23 -1.08 10.89
CA VAL A 137 -14.18 -1.99 11.56
C VAL A 137 -14.12 -1.83 13.07
N LEU A 138 -12.93 -1.74 13.65
CA LEU A 138 -12.78 -1.50 15.09
C LEU A 138 -13.43 -0.18 15.50
N LYS A 139 -13.19 0.90 14.74
CA LYS A 139 -13.83 2.21 14.98
C LYS A 139 -15.35 2.10 14.96
N PHE A 140 -15.91 1.44 13.95
CA PHE A 140 -17.36 1.23 13.88
C PHE A 140 -17.89 0.47 15.10
N ASN A 141 -17.20 -0.58 15.54
CA ASN A 141 -17.61 -1.36 16.71
C ASN A 141 -17.53 -0.54 18.01
N LEU A 142 -16.57 0.38 18.12
CA LEU A 142 -16.43 1.31 19.24
C LEU A 142 -17.50 2.42 19.23
N GLU A 143 -17.94 2.87 18.05
CA GLU A 143 -19.03 3.85 17.91
C GLU A 143 -20.41 3.23 18.16
N ASP A 144 -20.59 1.95 17.84
CA ASP A 144 -21.83 1.18 18.07
C ASP A 144 -21.93 0.56 19.50
N PHE A 145 -21.37 1.24 20.49
CA PHE A 145 -21.53 0.80 21.88
C PHE A 145 -22.98 1.03 22.36
N PRO A 146 -23.64 -0.01 22.91
CA PRO A 146 -25.03 0.12 23.33
C PRO A 146 -25.14 1.11 24.48
N GLN A 147 -26.02 2.09 24.35
CA GLN A 147 -26.35 3.01 25.45
C GLN A 147 -27.25 2.31 26.48
N PRO A 148 -27.26 2.76 27.76
CA PRO A 148 -28.06 2.12 28.79
C PRO A 148 -29.54 2.24 28.45
N LYS A 149 -30.27 1.12 28.42
CA LYS A 149 -31.72 1.14 28.11
C LYS A 149 -32.54 1.72 29.25
N ASN A 150 -32.07 1.58 30.49
CA ASN A 150 -32.79 2.06 31.67
C ASN A 150 -32.46 3.52 31.97
N LYS A 151 -33.47 4.37 31.76
CA LYS A 151 -33.45 5.79 32.12
C LYS A 151 -34.21 5.97 33.43
N TYR A 152 -33.50 6.15 34.53
CA TYR A 152 -34.11 6.49 35.81
C TYR A 152 -34.26 8.01 35.93
N SER A 153 -35.49 8.52 35.91
CA SER A 153 -35.76 9.91 36.25
C SER A 153 -35.72 10.09 37.75
N ARG A 154 -34.61 10.59 38.30
CA ARG A 154 -34.54 11.02 39.70
C ARG A 154 -34.95 12.49 39.76
N LYS A 155 -36.08 12.79 40.41
CA LYS A 155 -36.41 14.16 40.78
C LYS A 155 -35.49 14.56 41.94
N ASN A 156 -34.48 15.38 41.66
CA ASN A 156 -33.71 16.00 42.73
C ASN A 156 -34.50 17.20 43.26
N SER A 157 -34.93 17.14 44.51
CA SER A 157 -35.42 18.30 45.25
C SER A 157 -34.20 19.10 45.74
N LEU A 158 -33.54 19.81 44.82
CA LEU A 158 -32.50 20.76 45.16
C LEU A 158 -33.04 22.14 44.75
N ASN A 159 -33.53 22.85 45.76
CA ASN A 159 -34.25 24.13 45.70
C ASN A 159 -35.68 24.09 45.11
N LYS A 160 -36.62 24.65 45.89
CA LYS A 160 -38.07 24.69 45.65
C LYS A 160 -38.50 25.39 44.34
N ASN A 161 -37.55 25.96 43.58
CA ASN A 161 -37.82 26.82 42.42
C ASN A 161 -37.19 26.36 41.10
N LEU A 162 -36.45 25.24 41.05
CA LEU A 162 -35.92 24.73 39.77
C LEU A 162 -35.98 23.19 39.72
N MET A 163 -37.10 22.67 39.24
CA MET A 163 -37.30 21.22 39.08
C MET A 163 -36.51 20.73 37.85
N THR A 164 -35.27 20.30 38.06
CA THR A 164 -34.47 19.64 37.03
C THR A 164 -34.69 18.13 37.13
N ASN A 165 -35.27 17.53 36.09
CA ASN A 165 -35.37 16.08 35.97
C ASN A 165 -33.98 15.53 35.63
N LEU A 166 -33.30 14.93 36.61
CA LEU A 166 -32.00 14.32 36.39
C LEU A 166 -32.22 12.88 35.95
N VAL A 167 -32.09 12.64 34.65
CA VAL A 167 -32.19 11.29 34.08
C VAL A 167 -30.84 10.60 34.25
N VAL A 168 -30.74 9.67 35.20
CA VAL A 168 -29.56 8.82 35.38
C VAL A 168 -29.79 7.53 34.61
N SER A 169 -28.95 7.29 33.61
CA SER A 169 -28.97 6.05 32.82
C SER A 169 -27.96 5.06 33.38
N ILE A 170 -28.41 3.93 33.92
CA ILE A 170 -27.56 2.90 34.55
C ILE A 170 -27.70 1.60 33.76
N TYR A 171 -26.58 0.94 33.47
CA TYR A 171 -26.57 -0.37 32.83
C TYR A 171 -27.04 -1.47 33.77
N ASN A 172 -27.90 -2.35 33.30
CA ASN A 172 -28.27 -3.57 34.02
C ASN A 172 -27.12 -4.59 34.01
N GLU A 173 -27.19 -5.60 34.87
CA GLU A 173 -26.14 -6.63 34.99
C GLU A 173 -25.92 -7.40 33.68
N GLU A 174 -26.98 -7.71 32.93
CA GLU A 174 -26.86 -8.32 31.60
C GLU A 174 -26.25 -7.38 30.55
N GLU A 175 -26.60 -6.08 30.59
CA GLU A 175 -26.01 -5.07 29.71
C GLU A 175 -24.53 -4.87 30.03
N ASN A 176 -24.16 -4.91 31.31
CA ASN A 176 -22.78 -4.78 31.75
C ASN A 176 -21.94 -5.99 31.30
N LYS A 177 -22.49 -7.21 31.34
CA LYS A 177 -21.85 -8.41 30.76
C LYS A 177 -21.67 -8.30 29.25
N LEU A 178 -22.67 -7.77 28.54
CA LEU A 178 -22.59 -7.53 27.10
C LEU A 178 -21.51 -6.48 26.76
N ILE A 179 -21.49 -5.37 27.49
CA ILE A 179 -20.50 -4.29 27.32
C ILE A 179 -19.10 -4.80 27.61
N HIS A 180 -18.91 -5.53 28.70
CA HIS A 180 -17.64 -6.16 29.03
C HIS A 180 -17.15 -7.06 27.87
N THR A 181 -18.04 -7.89 27.31
CA THR A 181 -17.71 -8.75 26.17
C THR A 181 -17.32 -7.93 24.93
N LYS A 182 -18.08 -6.88 24.59
CA LYS A 182 -17.74 -5.97 23.48
C LYS A 182 -16.39 -5.26 23.68
N ILE A 183 -16.06 -4.86 24.90
CA ILE A 183 -14.76 -4.24 25.24
C ILE A 183 -13.64 -5.26 25.04
N VAL A 184 -13.79 -6.47 25.57
CA VAL A 184 -12.80 -7.55 25.42
C VAL A 184 -12.57 -7.84 23.94
N ASP A 185 -13.63 -8.01 23.14
CA ASP A 185 -13.52 -8.27 21.71
C ASP A 185 -12.81 -7.13 20.96
N SER A 186 -13.09 -5.88 21.32
CA SER A 186 -12.46 -4.70 20.73
C SER A 186 -10.96 -4.64 21.07
N VAL A 187 -10.58 -4.92 22.32
CA VAL A 187 -9.17 -4.98 22.75
C VAL A 187 -8.44 -6.12 22.07
N VAL A 188 -9.04 -7.30 21.96
CA VAL A 188 -8.47 -8.45 21.26
C VAL A 188 -8.26 -8.13 19.78
N HIS A 189 -9.23 -7.50 19.12
CA HIS A 189 -9.11 -7.09 17.72
C HIS A 189 -8.03 -6.03 17.53
N HIS A 190 -7.95 -5.03 18.42
CA HIS A 190 -6.89 -4.03 18.38
C HIS A 190 -5.49 -4.66 18.53
N LEU A 191 -5.32 -5.57 19.50
CA LEU A 191 -4.07 -6.29 19.71
C LEU A 191 -3.69 -7.15 18.50
N PHE A 192 -4.68 -7.77 17.84
CA PHE A 192 -4.47 -8.50 16.59
C PHE A 192 -3.89 -7.60 15.49
N ILE A 193 -4.44 -6.39 15.31
CA ILE A 193 -3.93 -5.40 14.36
C ILE A 193 -2.49 -5.00 14.71
N VAL A 194 -2.25 -4.56 15.95
CA VAL A 194 -0.94 -4.07 16.39
C VAL A 194 0.15 -5.13 16.21
N ARG A 195 -0.11 -6.38 16.61
CA ARG A 195 0.84 -7.49 16.46
C ARG A 195 1.17 -7.80 15.01
N PHE A 196 0.20 -7.66 14.11
CA PHE A 196 0.46 -7.87 12.68
C PHE A 196 1.26 -6.69 12.09
N THR A 197 0.86 -5.45 12.40
CA THR A 197 1.57 -4.24 11.96
C THR A 197 3.02 -4.23 12.41
N GLU A 198 3.32 -4.63 13.65
CA GLU A 198 4.68 -4.75 14.17
C GLU A 198 5.52 -5.73 13.33
N LYS A 199 4.96 -6.90 12.98
CA LYS A 199 5.65 -7.90 12.13
C LYS A 199 5.94 -7.36 10.73
N ILE A 200 4.98 -6.66 10.13
CA ILE A 200 5.13 -6.07 8.80
C ILE A 200 6.16 -4.94 8.83
N SER A 201 6.11 -4.07 9.83
CA SER A 201 7.07 -2.97 10.01
C SER A 201 8.49 -3.47 10.22
N ASN A 202 8.69 -4.49 11.08
CA ASN A 202 10.01 -5.07 11.29
C ASN A 202 10.60 -5.73 10.04
N PHE A 203 9.74 -6.24 9.14
CA PHE A 203 10.18 -6.91 7.93
C PHE A 203 10.39 -5.96 6.74
N PHE A 204 9.42 -5.11 6.45
CA PHE A 204 9.47 -4.17 5.31
C PHE A 204 10.08 -2.81 5.67
N GLY A 205 10.19 -2.46 6.94
CA GLY A 205 10.74 -1.18 7.41
C GLY A 205 12.14 -0.88 6.88
N PRO A 206 13.12 -1.81 6.99
CA PRO A 206 14.46 -1.59 6.43
C PRO A 206 14.44 -1.42 4.91
N MET A 207 13.60 -2.18 4.20
CA MET A 207 13.43 -2.04 2.75
C MET A 207 12.88 -0.67 2.39
N LEU A 208 11.81 -0.23 3.06
CA LEU A 208 11.20 1.09 2.84
C LEU A 208 12.19 2.22 3.15
N GLY A 209 12.97 2.08 4.22
CA GLY A 209 14.04 3.02 4.55
C GLY A 209 15.11 3.13 3.47
N MET A 210 15.59 2.00 2.95
CA MET A 210 16.52 1.99 1.82
C MET A 210 15.92 2.58 0.55
N ASN A 211 14.66 2.27 0.23
CA ASN A 211 13.98 2.82 -0.93
C ASN A 211 13.83 4.35 -0.82
N TYR A 212 13.50 4.86 0.37
CA TYR A 212 13.41 6.29 0.63
C TYR A 212 14.74 7.02 0.41
N VAL A 213 15.84 6.44 0.90
CA VAL A 213 17.19 6.98 0.69
C VAL A 213 17.55 6.98 -0.80
N PHE A 214 17.28 5.89 -1.51
CA PHE A 214 17.50 5.80 -2.95
C PHE A 214 16.74 6.90 -3.71
N HIS A 215 15.46 7.08 -3.42
CA HIS A 215 14.66 8.14 -4.03
C HIS A 215 15.18 9.54 -3.70
N SER A 216 15.64 9.77 -2.46
CA SER A 216 16.18 11.06 -2.04
C SER A 216 17.45 11.42 -2.84
N PHE A 217 18.40 10.49 -2.95
CA PHE A 217 19.58 10.68 -3.79
C PHE A 217 19.23 10.86 -5.27
N GLY A 218 18.30 10.04 -5.79
CA GLY A 218 17.83 10.15 -7.17
C GLY A 218 17.22 11.52 -7.48
N CYS A 219 16.37 12.05 -6.58
CA CYS A 219 15.80 13.39 -6.72
C CYS A 219 16.88 14.48 -6.70
N CYS A 220 17.87 14.37 -5.82
CA CYS A 220 18.99 15.32 -5.81
C CYS A 220 19.79 15.32 -7.12
N LEU A 221 20.05 14.14 -7.71
CA LEU A 221 20.74 14.03 -8.99
C LEU A 221 19.90 14.62 -10.14
N LEU A 222 18.59 14.34 -10.17
CA LEU A 222 17.69 14.92 -11.18
C LEU A 222 17.65 16.46 -11.10
N LEU A 223 17.62 17.01 -9.88
CA LEU A 223 17.68 18.47 -9.69
C LEU A 223 19.01 19.05 -10.15
N LEU A 224 20.11 18.34 -9.94
CA LEU A 224 21.43 18.77 -10.42
C LEU A 224 21.47 18.81 -11.94
N GLU A 225 21.00 17.76 -12.61
CA GLU A 225 20.92 17.70 -14.08
C GLU A 225 19.99 18.79 -14.66
N CYS A 226 18.88 19.10 -14.00
CA CYS A 226 18.00 20.20 -14.43
C CYS A 226 18.61 21.61 -14.21
N SER A 227 19.65 21.73 -13.39
CA SER A 227 20.32 23.01 -13.12
C SER A 227 21.49 23.32 -14.05
N GLN A 228 21.97 22.31 -14.79
CA GLN A 228 23.01 22.44 -15.81
C GLN A 228 22.40 22.91 -17.14
#